data_AF-A0A388NP64-F1
#
_entry.id   AF-A0A388NP64-F1
#
_cell.length_a   1.000
_cell.length_b   1.000
_cell.length_c   1.000
_cell.angle_alpha   90.00
_cell.angle_beta   90.00
_cell.angle_gamma   90.00
#
_symmetry.space_group_name_H-M   'P 1'
#
loop_
_entity.id
_entity.type
_entity.pdbx_description
1 polymer ?
#
loop_
_entity_poly.entity_id
_entity_poly.type
_entity_poly.pdbx_seq_one_letter_code
_entity_poly.pdbx_strand_id
1 'polypeptide(L)'
;MVAELKEKGLSVNEYLEKIGQEYGFHLTDQISLRFTDLKQIDQLLNKVIDQPPAVLSGHTLVSKENLSQSKLMPTPGIRLKYENDIRVIIRPSGTEPKLKCYLEVVAASKNGAESLISQISRH
;
A
#
# COMPACT_ATOMS: atom_id res chain seq x y z
N MET A 1 17.10 -15.74 13.13
CA MET A 1 15.89 -14.96 13.48
C MET A 1 14.89 -15.71 14.36
N VAL A 2 14.05 -16.64 13.86
CA VAL A 2 13.07 -17.35 14.73
C VAL A 2 13.74 -18.26 15.77
N ALA A 3 14.83 -18.95 15.40
CA ALA A 3 15.60 -19.77 16.33
C ALA A 3 16.32 -18.96 17.42
N GLU A 4 16.92 -17.83 17.07
CA GLU A 4 17.61 -16.92 18.02
C GLU A 4 16.63 -16.20 18.97
N LEU A 5 15.42 -15.89 18.51
CA LEU A 5 14.37 -15.29 19.37
C LEU A 5 13.91 -16.30 20.44
N LYS A 6 13.81 -17.58 20.07
CA LYS A 6 13.45 -18.67 20.98
C LYS A 6 14.51 -18.91 22.06
N GLU A 7 15.81 -18.82 21.72
CA GLU A 7 16.93 -18.88 22.68
C GLU A 7 16.94 -17.70 23.66
N LYS A 8 16.44 -16.53 23.25
CA LYS A 8 16.33 -15.33 24.09
C LYS A 8 15.02 -15.24 24.90
N GLY A 9 14.17 -16.27 24.83
CA GLY A 9 12.88 -16.30 25.52
C GLY A 9 11.86 -15.29 25.03
N LEU A 10 12.10 -14.67 23.87
CA LEU A 10 11.21 -13.67 23.28
C LEU A 10 10.36 -14.32 22.19
N SER A 11 9.05 -14.09 22.27
CA SER A 11 8.13 -14.48 21.22
C SER A 11 8.31 -13.59 19.98
N VAL A 12 7.97 -14.13 18.81
CA VAL A 12 7.95 -13.37 17.54
C VAL A 12 7.03 -12.15 17.67
N ASN A 13 5.95 -12.24 18.45
CA ASN A 13 5.02 -11.14 18.68
C ASN A 13 5.64 -10.01 19.50
N GLU A 14 6.35 -10.31 20.58
CA GLU A 14 7.03 -9.29 21.40
C GLU A 14 8.14 -8.58 20.61
N TYR A 15 8.80 -9.29 19.69
CA TYR A 15 9.79 -8.68 18.80
C TYR A 15 9.14 -7.77 17.75
N LEU A 16 8.04 -8.19 17.14
CA LEU A 16 7.26 -7.35 16.21
C LEU A 16 6.68 -6.11 16.91
N GLU A 17 6.28 -6.24 18.18
CA GLU A 17 5.80 -5.12 18.98
C GLU A 17 6.91 -4.12 19.30
N LYS A 18 8.12 -4.58 19.62
CA LYS A 18 9.29 -3.70 19.78
C LYS A 18 9.64 -2.96 18.50
N ILE A 19 9.65 -3.65 17.35
CA ILE A 19 9.86 -3.00 16.04
C ILE A 19 8.77 -1.95 15.79
N GLY A 20 7.50 -2.27 16.07
CA GLY A 20 6.40 -1.35 15.92
C GLY A 20 6.50 -0.12 16.82
N GLN A 21 7.00 -0.27 18.05
CA GLN A 21 7.27 0.84 18.96
C GLN A 21 8.45 1.71 18.49
N GLU A 22 9.47 1.13 17.88
CA GLU A 22 10.68 1.84 17.45
C GLU A 22 10.51 2.56 16.11
N TYR A 23 9.82 1.93 15.14
CA TYR A 23 9.71 2.42 13.76
C TYR A 23 8.28 2.75 13.33
N GLY A 24 7.28 2.50 14.17
CA GLY A 24 5.86 2.60 13.82
C GLY A 24 5.27 1.26 13.38
N PHE A 25 3.96 1.13 13.53
CA PHE A 25 3.21 -0.06 13.13
C PHE A 25 2.78 0.06 11.67
N HIS A 26 3.34 -0.82 10.84
CA HIS A 26 2.99 -0.93 9.42
C HIS A 26 1.87 -1.95 9.23
N LEU A 27 0.82 -1.57 8.51
CA LEU A 27 -0.18 -2.51 8.02
C LEU A 27 -0.36 -2.37 6.52
N THR A 28 -0.67 -3.49 5.89
CA THR A 28 -0.94 -3.57 4.46
C THR A 28 -2.24 -4.30 4.19
N ASP A 29 -2.99 -3.83 3.20
CA ASP A 29 -4.22 -4.45 2.71
C ASP A 29 -4.24 -4.41 1.18
N GLN A 30 -5.09 -5.21 0.56
CA GLN A 30 -5.23 -5.26 -0.89
C GLN A 30 -6.70 -5.25 -1.32
N ILE A 31 -6.99 -4.37 -2.26
CA ILE A 31 -8.23 -4.39 -3.05
C ILE A 31 -7.93 -4.96 -4.42
N SER A 32 -8.84 -5.78 -4.92
CA SER A 32 -8.73 -6.48 -6.19
C SER A 32 -9.96 -6.19 -7.06
N LEU A 33 -9.77 -5.45 -8.14
CA LEU A 33 -10.83 -5.12 -9.10
C LEU A 33 -10.73 -6.04 -10.31
N ARG A 34 -11.87 -6.56 -10.79
CA ARG A 34 -11.96 -7.37 -12.02
C ARG A 34 -12.56 -6.52 -13.13
N PHE A 35 -12.03 -6.70 -14.34
CA PHE A 35 -12.44 -6.02 -15.56
C PHE A 35 -12.86 -7.04 -16.61
N THR A 36 -13.59 -6.59 -17.64
CA THR A 36 -13.98 -7.46 -18.76
C THR A 36 -12.89 -7.57 -19.82
N ASP A 37 -11.98 -6.60 -19.90
CA ASP A 37 -10.81 -6.62 -20.78
C ASP A 37 -9.65 -5.79 -20.21
N LEU A 38 -8.46 -5.96 -20.80
CA LEU A 38 -7.23 -5.29 -20.38
C LEU A 38 -7.19 -3.79 -20.73
N LYS A 39 -7.90 -3.34 -21.76
CA LYS A 39 -7.85 -1.93 -22.20
C LYS A 39 -8.47 -1.00 -21.15
N GLN A 40 -9.50 -1.47 -20.44
CA GLN A 40 -10.08 -0.72 -19.32
C GLN A 40 -9.08 -0.50 -18.18
N ILE A 41 -8.15 -1.44 -17.97
CA ILE A 41 -7.11 -1.29 -16.95
C ILE A 41 -6.13 -0.18 -17.36
N ASP A 42 -5.70 -0.17 -18.63
CA ASP A 42 -4.81 0.88 -19.14
C ASP A 42 -5.46 2.27 -19.06
N GLN A 43 -6.75 2.36 -19.42
CA GLN A 43 -7.52 3.61 -19.30
C GLN A 43 -7.61 4.10 -17.86
N LEU A 44 -7.88 3.19 -16.91
CA LEU A 44 -7.97 3.54 -15.49
C LEU A 44 -6.61 3.97 -14.94
N LEU A 45 -5.52 3.28 -15.28
CA LEU A 45 -4.17 3.68 -14.89
C LEU A 45 -3.84 5.07 -15.43
N ASN A 46 -4.07 5.32 -16.73
CA ASN A 46 -3.85 6.64 -17.33
C ASN A 46 -4.67 7.74 -16.63
N LYS A 47 -5.95 7.47 -16.35
CA LYS A 47 -6.80 8.40 -15.60
C LYS A 47 -6.24 8.70 -14.21
N VAL A 48 -5.80 7.68 -13.46
CA VAL A 48 -5.28 7.87 -12.10
C VAL A 48 -3.93 8.59 -12.10
N ILE A 49 -3.05 8.36 -13.07
CA ILE A 49 -1.77 9.09 -13.12
C ILE A 49 -1.99 10.54 -13.54
N ASP A 50 -2.93 10.82 -14.44
CA ASP A 50 -3.22 12.19 -14.88
C ASP A 50 -3.95 12.97 -13.80
N GLN A 51 -4.98 12.35 -13.20
CA GLN A 51 -5.88 12.95 -12.21
C GLN A 51 -5.99 12.02 -10.99
N PRO A 52 -4.96 11.94 -10.14
CA PRO A 52 -5.04 11.15 -8.92
C PRO A 52 -6.08 11.76 -7.96
N PRO A 53 -6.69 10.95 -7.07
CA PRO A 53 -7.46 11.48 -5.96
C PRO A 53 -6.59 12.44 -5.14
N ALA A 54 -7.01 13.70 -5.03
CA ALA A 54 -6.28 14.70 -4.26
C ALA A 54 -6.35 14.42 -2.74
N VAL A 55 -7.38 13.70 -2.31
CA VAL A 55 -7.62 13.33 -0.92
C VAL A 55 -8.06 11.87 -0.85
N LEU A 56 -7.55 11.14 0.13
CA LEU A 56 -7.93 9.76 0.46
C LEU A 56 -8.24 9.66 1.95
N SER A 57 -9.50 9.40 2.31
CA SER A 57 -9.96 9.34 3.72
C SER A 57 -9.54 10.53 4.58
N GLY A 58 -9.50 11.74 3.99
CA GLY A 58 -9.09 12.97 4.67
C GLY A 58 -7.59 13.28 4.61
N HIS A 59 -6.77 12.42 3.99
CA HIS A 59 -5.34 12.63 3.82
C HIS A 59 -5.02 13.17 2.42
N THR A 60 -4.24 14.25 2.36
CA THR A 60 -3.91 14.93 1.10
C THR A 60 -2.83 14.18 0.33
N LEU A 61 -2.92 14.16 -1.00
CA LEU A 61 -1.90 13.59 -1.86
C LEU A 61 -0.60 14.41 -1.77
N VAL A 62 0.50 13.75 -1.43
CA VAL A 62 1.84 14.34 -1.34
C VAL A 62 2.62 14.13 -2.63
N SER A 63 2.52 12.95 -3.24
CA SER A 63 3.24 12.66 -4.49
C SER A 63 2.57 11.55 -5.30
N LYS A 64 2.72 11.63 -6.63
CA LYS A 64 2.40 10.57 -7.58
C LYS A 64 3.64 10.16 -8.37
N GLU A 65 3.76 8.88 -8.68
CA GLU A 65 4.86 8.31 -9.44
C GLU A 65 4.32 7.28 -10.45
N ASN A 66 4.73 7.42 -11.71
CA ASN A 66 4.49 6.41 -12.74
C ASN A 66 5.64 5.39 -12.71
N LEU A 67 5.36 4.17 -12.25
CA LEU A 67 6.38 3.14 -12.09
C LEU A 67 6.90 2.63 -13.43
N SER A 68 6.14 2.80 -14.52
CA SER A 68 6.59 2.44 -15.87
C SER A 68 7.72 3.35 -16.36
N GLN A 69 7.88 4.52 -15.74
CA GLN A 69 8.91 5.50 -16.05
C GLN A 69 10.11 5.43 -15.07
N SER A 70 10.13 4.46 -14.15
CA SER A 70 11.24 4.28 -13.22
C SER A 70 12.54 3.98 -13.95
N LYS A 71 13.62 4.68 -13.59
CA LYS A 71 14.95 4.52 -14.20
C LYS A 71 15.65 3.22 -13.81
N LEU A 72 15.32 2.66 -12.64
CA LEU A 72 16.02 1.50 -12.10
C LEU A 72 15.36 0.19 -12.54
N MET A 73 14.05 0.09 -12.32
CA MET A 73 13.25 -1.10 -12.65
C MET A 73 11.86 -0.65 -13.10
N PRO A 74 11.67 -0.32 -14.39
CA PRO A 74 10.38 0.09 -14.91
C PRO A 74 9.38 -1.06 -14.83
N THR A 75 8.18 -0.75 -14.35
CA THR A 75 7.10 -1.74 -14.28
C THR A 75 5.74 -1.07 -14.40
N PRO A 76 4.74 -1.74 -15.02
CA PRO A 76 3.37 -1.26 -15.00
C PRO A 76 2.87 -0.99 -13.58
N GLY A 77 2.41 0.23 -13.36
CA GLY A 77 1.75 0.64 -12.12
C GLY A 77 1.98 2.09 -11.74
N ILE A 78 1.28 2.49 -10.69
CA ILE A 78 1.31 3.84 -10.13
C ILE A 78 1.55 3.73 -8.64
N ARG A 79 2.36 4.63 -8.09
CA ARG A 79 2.51 4.81 -6.66
C ARG A 79 2.00 6.20 -6.28
N LEU A 80 1.06 6.24 -5.34
CA LEU A 80 0.55 7.45 -4.72
C LEU A 80 1.00 7.46 -3.26
N LYS A 81 1.47 8.60 -2.77
CA LYS A 81 1.74 8.82 -1.35
C LYS A 81 0.85 9.96 -0.86
N TYR A 82 0.22 9.74 0.27
CA TYR A 82 -0.60 10.72 0.97
C TYR A 82 0.08 11.09 2.29
N GLU A 83 -0.47 12.08 2.99
CA GLU A 83 -0.03 12.47 4.33
C GLU A 83 -0.05 11.26 5.31
N ASN A 84 0.71 11.36 6.39
CA ASN A 84 0.84 10.31 7.42
C ASN A 84 1.34 8.97 6.89
N ASP A 85 2.28 9.01 5.93
CA ASP A 85 2.94 7.83 5.36
C ASP A 85 1.99 6.77 4.77
N ILE A 86 0.80 7.19 4.34
CA ILE A 86 -0.13 6.35 3.61
C ILE A 86 0.36 6.21 2.18
N ARG A 87 0.49 4.96 1.73
CA ARG A 87 0.94 4.62 0.37
C ARG A 87 -0.06 3.73 -0.33
N VAL A 88 -0.38 4.09 -1.57
CA VAL A 88 -1.22 3.28 -2.46
C VAL A 88 -0.41 2.90 -3.69
N ILE A 89 -0.37 1.61 -4.00
CA ILE A 89 0.28 1.08 -5.20
C ILE A 89 -0.74 0.36 -6.06
N ILE A 90 -0.94 0.82 -7.29
CA ILE A 90 -1.93 0.28 -8.21
C ILE A 90 -1.20 -0.44 -9.34
N ARG A 91 -1.45 -1.73 -9.53
CA ARG A 91 -0.75 -2.56 -10.54
C ARG A 91 -1.70 -3.52 -11.26
N PRO A 92 -1.54 -3.70 -12.58
CA PRO A 92 -2.20 -4.79 -13.29
C PRO A 92 -1.65 -6.13 -12.81
N SER A 93 -2.50 -7.16 -12.79
CA SER A 93 -2.09 -8.52 -12.38
C SER A 93 -1.28 -9.26 -13.45
N GLY A 94 -1.02 -8.65 -14.61
CA GLY A 94 -0.21 -9.20 -15.69
C GLY A 94 -1.06 -9.78 -16.82
N THR A 95 -1.52 -11.02 -16.67
CA THR A 95 -2.23 -11.77 -17.73
C THR A 95 -3.73 -11.87 -17.51
N GLU A 96 -4.21 -11.66 -16.29
CA GLU A 96 -5.63 -11.62 -15.97
C GLU A 96 -6.18 -10.19 -16.06
N PRO A 97 -7.46 -9.99 -16.44
CA PRO A 97 -8.11 -8.69 -16.40
C PRO A 97 -8.46 -8.31 -14.95
N LYS A 98 -7.41 -8.13 -14.15
CA LYS A 98 -7.47 -7.83 -12.73
C LYS A 98 -6.48 -6.72 -12.40
N LEU A 99 -6.95 -5.73 -11.64
CA LEU A 99 -6.15 -4.66 -11.08
C LEU A 99 -6.03 -4.86 -9.56
N LYS A 100 -4.81 -4.78 -9.04
CA LYS A 100 -4.51 -4.88 -7.61
C LYS A 100 -4.13 -3.50 -7.09
N CYS A 101 -4.83 -3.04 -6.07
CA CYS A 101 -4.51 -1.85 -5.31
C CYS A 101 -3.99 -2.30 -3.95
N TYR A 102 -2.73 -2.03 -3.66
CA TYR A 102 -2.10 -2.28 -2.38
C TYR A 102 -2.14 -1.01 -1.56
N LEU A 103 -2.62 -1.11 -0.32
CA LEU A 103 -2.64 -0.04 0.66
C LEU A 103 -1.57 -0.36 1.70
N GLU A 104 -0.76 0.63 2.07
CA GLU A 104 0.12 0.57 3.23
C GLU A 104 -0.11 1.82 4.09
N VAL A 105 -0.17 1.62 5.40
CA VAL A 105 -0.27 2.69 6.37
C VAL A 105 0.77 2.50 7.46
N VAL A 106 1.20 3.61 8.05
CA VAL A 106 2.10 3.64 9.21
C VAL A 106 1.44 4.44 10.31
N ALA A 107 1.39 3.90 11.53
CA ALA A 107 0.85 4.63 12.68
C ALA A 107 1.68 4.38 13.94
N ALA A 108 1.59 5.30 14.90
CA ALA A 108 2.29 5.20 16.18
C ALA A 108 1.77 4.05 17.08
N SER A 109 0.60 3.48 16.77
CA SER A 109 0.04 2.34 17.49
C SER A 109 -0.59 1.34 16.53
N LYS A 110 -0.61 0.07 16.95
CA LYS A 110 -1.24 -1.02 16.20
C LYS A 110 -2.72 -0.74 15.91
N ASN A 111 -3.49 -0.35 16.92
CA ASN A 111 -4.91 -0.02 16.77
C ASN A 111 -5.12 1.17 15.83
N GLY A 112 -4.21 2.17 15.86
CA GLY A 112 -4.24 3.30 14.95
C GLY A 112 -4.06 2.86 13.50
N ALA A 113 -3.09 1.98 13.24
CA ALA A 113 -2.87 1.41 11.92
C ALA A 113 -4.09 0.59 11.45
N GLU A 114 -4.67 -0.26 12.32
CA GLU A 114 -5.84 -1.08 12.00
C GLU A 114 -7.07 -0.24 11.66
N SER A 115 -7.29 0.84 12.41
CA SER A 115 -8.38 1.78 12.16
C SER A 115 -8.20 2.51 10.83
N LEU A 116 -6.98 3.02 10.58
CA LEU A 116 -6.66 3.79 9.39
C LEU A 116 -6.80 2.95 8.12
N ILE A 117 -6.26 1.72 8.11
CA ILE A 117 -6.34 0.86 6.94
C ILE A 117 -7.78 0.43 6.64
N SER A 118 -8.58 0.19 7.69
CA SER A 118 -10.00 -0.14 7.56
C SER A 118 -10.86 1.01 7.04
N GLN A 119 -10.48 2.27 7.33
CA GLN A 119 -11.16 3.45 6.80
C GLN A 119 -10.85 3.62 5.31
N ILE A 120 -9.59 3.44 4.92
CA ILE A 120 -9.15 3.61 3.53
C ILE A 120 -9.71 2.50 2.63
N SER A 121 -9.76 1.26 3.10
CA SER A 121 -10.21 0.13 2.26
C SER A 121 -11.71 0.11 1.96
N ARG A 122 -12.50 0.98 2.61
CA ARG A 122 -13.96 1.13 2.39
C ARG A 122 -14.33 2.16 1.32
N HIS A 123 -13.38 2.92 0.80
CA HIS A 123 -13.58 3.95 -0.22
C HIS A 123 -13.05 3.50 -1.59
#